data_AF-A0A3M0Y7A0-F1
#
_entry.id   AF-A0A3M0Y7A0-F1
#
_cell.length_a   1.000
_cell.length_b   1.000
_cell.length_c   1.000
_cell.angle_alpha   90.00
_cell.angle_beta   90.00
_cell.angle_gamma   90.00
#
_symmetry.space_group_name_H-M   'P 1'
#
loop_
_entity.id
_entity.type
_entity.pdbx_description
1 polymer ?
#
loop_
_entity_poly.entity_id
_entity_poly.type
_entity_poly.pdbx_seq_one_letter_code
_entity_poly.pdbx_strand_id
1 'polypeptide(L)' 'MGRIRSALIKRLARQLYEKGDGFNEDFENNKKLLKEVFQYKKLRNKVAGAIVALARQAKNN' A
#
# COMPACT_ATOMS: atom_id res chain seq x y z
N MET A 1 -0.74 -11.84 20.04
CA MET A 1 0.07 -10.87 19.26
C MET A 1 -0.66 -10.59 17.95
N GLY A 2 -1.34 -9.45 17.87
CA GLY A 2 -2.32 -9.15 16.83
C GLY A 2 -1.71 -8.90 15.44
N ARG A 3 -2.57 -8.88 14.42
CA ARG A 3 -2.26 -8.69 12.99
C ARG A 3 -1.83 -7.26 12.66
N ILE A 4 -0.84 -6.74 13.38
CA ILE A 4 -0.30 -5.38 13.22
C ILE A 4 0.75 -5.39 12.10
N ARG A 5 0.60 -4.47 11.15
CA ARG A 5 1.61 -4.27 10.09
C ARG A 5 2.84 -3.58 10.68
N SER A 6 4.04 -4.07 10.34
CA SER A 6 5.31 -3.43 10.73
C SER A 6 5.38 -1.97 10.27
N ALA A 7 6.06 -1.13 11.06
CA ALA A 7 6.27 0.28 10.75
C ALA A 7 6.88 0.51 9.35
N LEU A 8 7.81 -0.36 8.95
CA LEU A 8 8.45 -0.31 7.63
C LEU A 8 7.43 -0.38 6.48
N ILE A 9 6.44 -1.29 6.57
CA ILE A 9 5.41 -1.43 5.52
C ILE A 9 4.54 -0.18 5.45
N LYS A 10 4.19 0.40 6.61
CA LYS A 10 3.39 1.64 6.67
C LYS A 10 4.15 2.83 6.07
N ARG A 11 5.44 2.95 6.38
CA ARG A 11 6.31 4.01 5.85
C ARG A 11 6.48 3.87 4.34
N LEU A 12 6.76 2.67 3.84
CA LEU A 12 6.86 2.40 2.40
C LEU A 12 5.56 2.73 1.67
N ALA A 13 4.43 2.29 2.21
CA ALA A 13 3.13 2.58 1.64
C ALA A 13 2.85 4.09 1.57
N ARG A 14 3.21 4.85 2.60
CA ARG A 14 3.07 6.32 2.60
C ARG A 14 3.97 6.97 1.54
N GLN A 15 5.24 6.62 1.50
CA GLN A 15 6.17 7.17 0.49
C GLN A 15 5.75 6.84 -0.95
N LEU A 16 5.21 5.64 -1.18
CA LEU A 16 4.69 5.26 -2.49
C LEU A 16 3.40 6.00 -2.82
N TYR A 17 2.50 6.17 -1.85
CA TYR A 17 1.25 6.90 -2.03
C TYR A 17 1.48 8.39 -2.29
N GLU A 18 2.48 9.01 -1.64
CA GLU A 18 2.83 10.42 -1.85
C GLU A 18 3.55 10.68 -3.17
N LYS A 19 4.31 9.70 -3.68
CA LYS A 19 5.11 9.84 -4.91
C LYS A 19 4.43 9.30 -6.17
N GLY A 20 3.47 8.41 -6.01
CA GLY A 20 2.89 7.65 -7.12
C GLY A 20 1.53 8.16 -7.54
N ASP A 21 1.44 8.64 -8.77
CA ASP A 21 0.16 8.90 -9.42
C ASP A 21 -0.59 7.58 -9.67
N GLY A 22 -1.87 7.53 -9.24
CA GLY A 22 -2.78 6.43 -9.56
C GLY A 22 -3.05 5.41 -8.44
N PHE A 23 -2.50 5.60 -7.24
CA PHE A 23 -2.90 4.79 -6.09
C PHE A 23 -4.30 5.17 -5.59
N ASN A 24 -5.15 4.18 -5.37
CA ASN A 24 -6.55 4.37 -5.01
C ASN A 24 -7.01 3.41 -3.90
N GLU A 25 -8.29 3.44 -3.55
CA GLU A 25 -8.91 2.51 -2.60
C GLU A 25 -9.03 1.06 -3.15
N ASP A 26 -8.68 0.84 -4.42
CA ASP A 26 -8.74 -0.45 -5.08
C ASP A 26 -7.46 -1.28 -4.90
N PHE A 27 -7.61 -2.49 -4.36
CA PHE A 27 -6.49 -3.37 -4.07
C PHE A 27 -5.84 -3.95 -5.33
N GLU A 28 -6.63 -4.32 -6.34
CA GLU A 28 -6.14 -4.94 -7.58
C GLU A 28 -5.32 -3.95 -8.40
N ASN A 29 -5.80 -2.71 -8.52
CA ASN A 29 -5.08 -1.63 -9.18
C ASN A 29 -3.74 -1.36 -8.50
N ASN A 30 -3.74 -1.19 -7.17
CA ASN A 30 -2.52 -0.97 -6.40
C ASN A 30 -1.55 -2.15 -6.53
N LYS A 31 -2.05 -3.40 -6.55
CA LYS A 31 -1.22 -4.59 -6.71
C LYS A 31 -0.56 -4.65 -8.10
N LYS A 32 -1.24 -4.20 -9.15
CA LYS A 32 -0.70 -4.12 -10.52
C LYS A 32 0.40 -3.07 -10.61
N LEU A 33 0.17 -1.86 -10.08
CA LEU A 33 1.18 -0.80 -10.02
C LEU A 33 2.44 -1.23 -9.25
N LEU A 34 2.27 -1.99 -8.17
CA LEU A 34 3.37 -2.51 -7.36
C LEU A 34 4.05 -3.75 -7.95
N LYS A 35 3.61 -4.25 -9.11
CA LYS A 35 4.18 -5.46 -9.73
C LYS A 35 5.61 -5.25 -10.17
N GLU A 36 5.92 -4.07 -10.69
CA GLU A 36 7.25 -3.69 -11.18
C GLU A 36 8.19 -3.30 -10.03
N VAL A 37 7.64 -2.71 -8.96
CA VAL A 37 8.42 -2.26 -7.79
C VAL A 37 8.81 -3.42 -6.87
N PHE A 38 7.93 -4.41 -6.68
CA PHE A 38 8.14 -5.50 -5.75
C PHE A 38 8.11 -6.86 -6.43
N GLN A 39 9.24 -7.57 -6.43
CA GLN A 39 9.33 -8.92 -6.96
C GLN A 39 8.62 -9.96 -6.06
N TYR A 40 8.64 -9.77 -4.74
CA TYR A 40 8.05 -10.72 -3.78
C TYR A 40 6.54 -10.52 -3.56
N LYS A 41 5.74 -11.55 -3.89
CA LYS A 41 4.27 -11.55 -3.75
C LYS A 41 3.77 -11.18 -2.34
N LYS A 42 4.36 -11.75 -1.28
CA LYS A 42 3.94 -11.46 0.11
C LYS A 42 4.15 -10.00 0.49
N LEU A 43 5.28 -9.41 0.08
CA LEU A 43 5.57 -8.01 0.37
C LEU A 43 4.64 -7.08 -0.41
N ARG A 44 4.47 -7.35 -1.71
CA ARG A 44 3.55 -6.61 -2.59
C ARG A 44 2.14 -6.56 -2.02
N ASN A 45 1.60 -7.69 -1.57
CA ASN A 45 0.26 -7.77 -1.00
C ASN A 45 0.14 -6.97 0.33
N LYS A 46 1.16 -7.03 1.17
CA LYS A 46 1.19 -6.27 2.43
C LYS A 46 1.23 -4.77 2.19
N VAL A 47 2.02 -4.32 1.21
CA VAL A 47 2.15 -2.90 0.83
C VAL A 47 0.87 -2.42 0.14
N ALA A 48 0.33 -3.16 -0.84
CA ALA A 48 -0.94 -2.82 -1.50
C ALA A 48 -2.08 -2.63 -0.49
N GLY A 49 -2.20 -3.56 0.47
CA GLY A 49 -3.21 -3.45 1.53
C GLY A 49 -2.95 -2.32 2.54
N ALA A 50 -1.70 -1.85 2.68
CA ALA A 50 -1.38 -0.67 3.48
C ALA A 50 -1.72 0.64 2.74
N ILE A 51 -1.51 0.67 1.42
CA ILE A 51 -1.90 1.80 0.56
C ILE A 51 -3.42 1.99 0.55
N VAL A 52 -4.20 0.91 0.40
CA VAL A 52 -5.68 0.99 0.48
C VAL A 52 -6.13 1.56 1.82
N ALA A 53 -5.48 1.17 2.92
CA ALA A 53 -5.81 1.72 4.24
C ALA A 53 -5.47 3.21 4.36
N LEU A 54 -4.37 3.67 3.75
CA LEU A 54 -4.01 5.09 3.69
C LEU A 54 -4.99 5.89 2.82
N ALA A 55 -5.34 5.39 1.64
CA ALA A 55 -6.30 6.04 0.75
C ALA A 55 -7.67 6.24 1.42
N ARG A 56 -8.15 5.22 2.14
CA ARG A 56 -9.39 5.31 2.94
C ARG A 56 -9.31 6.33 4.07
N GLN A 57 -8.15 6.42 4.74
CA GLN A 57 -7.93 7.41 5.80
C GLN A 57 -7.90 8.83 5.25
N ALA A 58 -7.26 9.04 4.10
CA ALA A 58 -7.18 10.34 3.44
C ALA A 58 -8.55 10.87 2.99
N LYS A 59 -9.49 9.98 2.63
CA LYS A 59 -10.85 10.36 2.22
C LYS A 59 -11.74 10.81 3.39
N ASN A 60 -11.42 10.39 4.61
CA ASN A 60 -12.22 10.66 5.81
C ASN A 60 -11.67 11.85 6.64
N ASN A 61 -10.77 12.64 6.06
CA ASN A 61 -10.10 13.77 6.70
C ASN A 61 -10.13 14.97 5.77
#